data_AF-A0A2I3GJH1-F1
#
_entry.id   AF-A0A2I3GJH1-F1
#
_cell.length_a   1.000
_cell.length_b   1.000
_cell.length_c   1.000
_cell.angle_alpha   90.00
_cell.angle_beta   90.00
_cell.angle_gamma   90.00
#
_symmetry.space_group_name_H-M   'P 1'
#
loop_
_entity.id
_entity.type
_entity.pdbx_description
1 polymer ?
#
loop_
_entity_poly.entity_id
_entity_poly.type
_entity_poly.pdbx_seq_one_letter_code
_entity_poly.pdbx_strand_id
1 'polypeptide(L)' 'MDKVCAVFGGSRGIGRAVAQLMARKGYRLAIIARNLEGAKAAAGDLGGRYQTGEMVFQARI' A
#
# COMPACT_ATOMS: atom_id res chain seq x y z
N MET A 1 -16.95 -2.77 2.26
CA MET A 1 -16.14 -4.01 2.29
C MET A 1 -14.99 -3.77 3.26
N ASP A 2 -15.05 -4.36 4.45
CA ASP A 2 -14.13 -4.08 5.58
C ASP A 2 -12.84 -4.90 5.55
N LYS A 3 -12.36 -5.24 4.35
CA LYS A 3 -11.17 -6.09 4.19
C LYS A 3 -9.91 -5.23 4.11
N VAL A 4 -8.98 -5.52 5.01
CA VAL A 4 -7.65 -4.89 5.04
C VAL A 4 -6.63 -5.87 4.44
N CYS A 5 -5.73 -5.37 3.59
CA CYS A 5 -4.64 -6.13 3.00
C CYS A 5 -3.29 -5.49 3.37
N ALA A 6 -2.45 -6.25 4.06
CA ALA A 6 -1.08 -5.87 4.41
C ALA A 6 -0.12 -6.32 3.30
N VAL A 7 0.64 -5.37 2.75
CA VAL A 7 1.57 -5.61 1.64
C VAL A 7 3.00 -5.26 2.06
N PHE A 8 3.78 -6.30 2.34
CA PHE A 8 5.21 -6.20 2.60
C PHE A 8 5.96 -5.94 1.29
N GLY A 9 6.87 -4.96 1.29
CA GLY A 9 7.52 -4.49 0.08
C GLY A 9 6.56 -3.74 -0.87
N GLY A 10 5.42 -3.26 -0.37
CA GLY A 10 4.38 -2.62 -1.19
C GLY A 10 4.77 -1.29 -1.86
N SER A 11 5.97 -0.77 -1.55
CA SER A 11 6.46 0.50 -2.11
C SER A 11 6.99 0.41 -3.54
N ARG A 12 7.34 -0.79 -4.04
CA ARG A 12 7.93 -0.98 -5.38
C ARG A 12 7.76 -2.41 -5.91
N GLY A 13 8.08 -2.61 -7.19
CA GLY A 13 8.12 -3.93 -7.84
C GLY A 13 6.80 -4.71 -7.75
N ILE A 14 6.88 -6.01 -7.45
CA ILE A 14 5.71 -6.90 -7.39
C ILE A 14 4.77 -6.49 -6.25
N GLY A 15 5.30 -6.13 -5.07
CA GLY A 15 4.49 -5.68 -3.94
C GLY A 15 3.62 -4.46 -4.32
N ARG A 16 4.18 -3.53 -5.10
CA ARG A 16 3.44 -2.38 -5.64
C ARG A 16 2.32 -2.79 -6.59
N ALA A 17 2.59 -3.72 -7.51
CA ALA A 17 1.58 -4.20 -8.45
C ALA A 17 0.42 -4.92 -7.73
N VAL A 18 0.74 -5.71 -6.69
CA VAL A 18 -0.26 -6.35 -5.83
C VAL A 18 -1.09 -5.32 -5.08
N ALA A 19 -0.45 -4.31 -4.47
CA ALA A 19 -1.17 -3.23 -3.79
C ALA A 19 -2.16 -2.52 -4.72
N GLN A 20 -1.77 -2.22 -5.97
CA GLN A 20 -2.68 -1.64 -6.96
C GLN A 20 -3.86 -2.54 -7.30
N LEU A 21 -3.64 -3.84 -7.48
CA LEU A 21 -4.71 -4.80 -7.75
C LEU A 21 -5.70 -4.86 -6.58
N MET A 22 -5.20 -4.85 -5.35
CA MET A 22 -6.05 -4.91 -4.16
C MET A 22 -6.80 -3.60 -3.93
N ALA A 23 -6.18 -2.44 -4.19
CA ALA A 23 -6.86 -1.14 -4.19
C ALA A 23 -8.02 -1.12 -5.18
N ARG A 24 -7.81 -1.60 -6.43
CA ARG A 24 -8.89 -1.73 -7.44
C ARG A 24 -10.06 -2.59 -6.99
N LYS A 25 -9.79 -3.59 -6.14
CA LYS A 25 -10.82 -4.47 -5.57
C LYS A 25 -11.53 -3.85 -4.35
N GLY A 26 -11.20 -2.61 -3.97
CA GLY A 26 -11.81 -1.89 -2.85
C GLY A 26 -11.29 -2.29 -1.47
N TYR A 27 -10.09 -2.85 -1.40
CA TYR A 27 -9.46 -3.19 -0.12
C TYR A 27 -8.79 -1.95 0.50
N ARG A 28 -8.85 -1.85 1.83
CA ARG A 28 -8.00 -0.95 2.61
C ARG A 28 -6.58 -1.53 2.67
N LEU A 29 -5.56 -0.70 2.50
CA LEU A 29 -4.19 -1.19 2.35
C LEU A 29 -3.29 -0.77 3.50
N ALA A 30 -2.44 -1.67 3.95
CA ALA A 30 -1.29 -1.36 4.79
C ALA A 30 -0.01 -1.59 3.97
N ILE A 31 0.65 -0.50 3.56
CA ILE A 31 1.91 -0.55 2.82
C ILE A 31 3.07 -0.61 3.82
N ILE A 32 3.85 -1.68 3.76
CA ILE A 32 4.94 -1.93 4.70
C ILE A 32 6.26 -1.96 3.92
N ALA A 33 7.20 -1.07 4.26
CA ALA A 33 8.53 -1.07 3.65
C ALA A 33 9.61 -0.51 4.59
N ARG A 34 10.88 -0.79 4.27
CA ARG A 34 12.04 -0.26 5.03
C ARG A 34 12.25 1.24 4.83
N ASN A 35 12.02 1.72 3.62
CA ASN A 35 12.08 3.13 3.27
C ASN A 35 10.69 3.75 3.44
N LEU A 36 10.54 4.60 4.45
CA LEU A 36 9.29 5.26 4.81
C LEU A 36 8.78 6.19 3.68
N GLU A 37 9.67 6.98 3.09
CA GLU A 37 9.30 7.93 2.03
C GLU A 37 8.78 7.22 0.77
N GLY A 38 9.45 6.14 0.38
CA GLY A 38 8.96 5.28 -0.71
C GLY A 38 7.61 4.63 -0.40
N ALA A 39 7.33 4.28 0.86
CA ALA A 39 6.05 3.74 1.27
C ALA A 39 4.94 4.79 1.28
N LYS A 40 5.22 6.02 1.74
CA LYS A 40 4.30 7.16 1.70
C LYS A 40 3.94 7.55 0.27
N ALA A 41 4.94 7.67 -0.61
CA ALA A 41 4.72 7.98 -2.02
C ALA A 41 3.82 6.92 -2.67
N ALA A 42 4.09 5.65 -2.39
CA ALA A 42 3.25 4.55 -2.84
C ALA A 42 1.81 4.65 -2.31
N ALA A 43 1.63 4.89 -1.01
CA ALA A 43 0.30 5.03 -0.42
C ALA A 43 -0.49 6.21 -1.01
N GLY A 44 0.12 7.40 -1.10
CA GLY A 44 -0.53 8.59 -1.65
C GLY A 44 -0.98 8.41 -3.10
N ASP A 45 -0.14 7.79 -3.93
CA ASP A 45 -0.49 7.44 -5.30
C ASP A 45 -1.67 6.46 -5.41
N LEU A 46 -1.86 5.57 -4.44
CA LEU A 46 -2.97 4.60 -4.42
C LEU A 46 -4.25 5.28 -3.95
N GLY A 47 -4.15 6.14 -2.93
CA GLY A 47 -5.29 6.80 -2.30
C GLY A 47 -5.95 7.78 -3.24
N GLY A 48 -5.13 8.53 -3.97
CA GLY A 48 -5.60 9.43 -5.02
C GLY A 48 -6.27 8.73 -6.20
N ARG A 49 -5.85 7.49 -6.54
CA ARG A 49 -6.37 6.76 -7.71
C ARG A 49 -7.60 5.93 -7.42
N TYR A 50 -7.72 5.37 -6.21
CA TYR A 50 -8.74 4.38 -5.90
C TYR A 50 -9.63 4.74 -4.70
N GLN A 51 -9.45 5.93 -4.11
CA GLN A 51 -10.23 6.42 -2.96
C GLN A 51 -10.28 5.39 -1.81
N THR A 52 -9.19 4.66 -1.59
CA THR A 52 -9.09 3.68 -0.51
C THR A 52 -8.33 4.27 0.69
N GLY A 53 -8.52 3.68 1.86
CA GLY A 53 -7.76 4.06 3.05
C GLY A 53 -6.42 3.33 3.08
N GLU A 54 -5.31 4.05 2.90
CA GLU A 54 -3.97 3.52 3.11
C GLU A 54 -3.40 3.83 4.49
N MET A 55 -2.71 2.85 5.04
CA MET A 55 -1.84 2.98 6.21
C MET A 55 -0.40 2.66 5.77
N VAL A 56 0.57 3.36 6.37
CA VAL A 56 1.99 3.19 6.06
C VAL A 56 2.71 2.73 7.31
N PHE A 57 3.50 1.66 7.19
CA PHE A 57 4.33 1.15 8.27
C PHE A 57 5.78 1.02 7.82
N GLN A 58 6.69 1.57 8.62
CA GLN A 58 8.12 1.37 8.41
C GLN A 58 8.56 0.05 9.05
N ALA A 59 9.11 -0.86 8.26
CA ALA A 59 9.72 -2.08 8.76
C ALA A 59 11.19 -1.82 9.15
N ARG A 60 11.59 -2.30 10.33
CA ARG A 60 12.99 -2.39 10.77
C ARG A 60 13.33 -3.87 10.90
N ILE A 61 14.01 -4.40 9.89
CA ILE A 61 14.61 -5.75 9.86
C ILE A 61 16.06 -5.61 9.45
#